data_AF-D7T1Z5-F1
#
_entry.id   AF-D7T1Z5-F1
#
_cell.length_a   1.000
_cell.length_b   1.000
_cell.length_c   1.000
_cell.angle_alpha   90.00
_cell.angle_beta   90.00
_cell.angle_gamma   90.00
#
_symmetry.space_group_name_H-M   'P 1'
#
loop_
_entity.id
_entity.type
_entity.pdbx_description
1 polymer ?
#
loop_
_entity_poly.entity_id
_entity_poly.type
_entity_poly.pdbx_seq_one_letter_code
_entity_poly.pdbx_strand_id
1 'polypeptide(L)'
;MAEGAVHSRYVKLTKDQGPVEEIKPGELNQPIDVPQLNVRKCNECGQPLPESYEPPANEPWTTGIFGCAEDTESCWTGLFCPCVLFGRNIESLREDTPWTTPCICHAICIEGGIALAIGTGVFHGIDPRTSFLICEGLLFAWWMCGIYTGLVRQSLQKKYHLQNSPCDPCMVHCCMHWCALCQEHREMKGRLSEDLVMPMTIVNPPPVQEMNSEENNQQDAAPSSAKGTEHTHLEMQAL
;
A
#
# COMPACT_ATOMS: atom_id res chain seq x y z
N MET A 1 52.56 -7.18 -29.85
CA MET A 1 51.96 -5.94 -29.33
C MET A 1 52.42 -4.80 -30.22
N ALA A 2 51.51 -4.17 -30.95
CA ALA A 2 51.77 -2.91 -31.65
C ALA A 2 50.51 -2.08 -31.50
N GLU A 3 50.65 -0.94 -30.82
CA GLU A 3 49.56 -0.08 -30.37
C GLU A 3 48.90 0.64 -31.55
N GLY A 4 47.57 0.57 -31.60
CA GLY A 4 46.77 1.35 -32.54
C GLY A 4 46.72 2.81 -32.09
N ALA A 5 47.53 3.67 -32.70
CA ALA A 5 47.48 5.10 -32.47
C ALA A 5 46.15 5.68 -33.01
N VAL A 6 45.24 6.03 -32.10
CA VAL A 6 44.05 6.82 -32.43
C VAL A 6 44.53 8.22 -32.82
N HIS A 7 44.49 8.52 -34.12
CA HIS A 7 44.85 9.83 -34.63
C HIS A 7 43.77 10.84 -34.23
N SER A 8 44.07 11.71 -33.26
CA SER A 8 43.19 12.83 -32.93
C SER A 8 43.11 13.77 -34.13
N ARG A 9 41.93 13.83 -34.74
CA ARG A 9 41.67 14.71 -35.88
C ARG A 9 41.45 16.13 -35.35
N TYR A 10 42.53 16.90 -35.27
CA TYR A 10 42.41 18.33 -34.99
C TYR A 10 41.72 19.03 -36.17
N VAL A 11 40.55 19.60 -35.92
CA VAL A 11 39.85 20.45 -36.88
C VAL A 11 40.57 21.80 -36.92
N LYS A 12 41.17 22.13 -38.07
CA LYS A 12 41.84 23.41 -38.29
C LYS A 12 40.77 24.47 -38.54
N LEU A 13 40.53 25.33 -37.56
CA LEU A 13 39.57 26.43 -37.67
C LEU A 13 40.07 27.44 -38.71
N THR A 14 39.37 27.52 -39.85
CA THR A 14 39.52 28.60 -40.82
C THR A 14 38.64 29.78 -40.40
N LYS A 15 39.15 31.00 -40.61
CA LYS A 15 38.60 32.27 -40.08
C LYS A 15 37.18 32.63 -40.57
N ASP A 16 36.61 31.86 -41.49
CA ASP A 16 35.38 32.22 -42.21
C ASP A 16 34.17 31.33 -41.84
N GLN A 17 34.16 30.68 -40.67
CA GLN A 17 33.03 29.88 -40.22
C GLN A 17 32.01 30.72 -39.42
N GLY A 18 31.00 31.23 -40.13
CA GLY A 18 29.68 31.58 -39.59
C GLY A 18 29.63 32.74 -38.57
N PRO A 19 28.44 33.31 -38.29
CA PRO A 19 28.31 34.30 -37.24
C PRO A 19 28.76 33.66 -35.92
N VAL A 20 29.80 34.24 -35.31
CA VAL A 20 30.22 33.91 -33.96
C VAL A 20 29.04 34.29 -33.06
N GLU A 21 28.28 33.31 -32.60
CA GLU A 21 27.30 33.55 -31.54
C GLU A 21 28.09 34.09 -30.34
N GLU A 22 27.84 35.36 -30.00
CA GLU A 22 28.43 35.99 -28.83
C GLU A 22 27.93 35.28 -27.58
N ILE A 23 28.73 34.34 -27.07
CA ILE A 23 28.49 33.71 -25.77
C ILE A 23 28.58 34.82 -24.73
N LYS A 24 27.45 35.22 -24.14
CA LYS A 24 27.43 36.29 -23.16
C LYS A 24 28.12 35.82 -21.86
N PRO A 25 28.93 36.67 -21.19
CA PRO A 25 29.54 36.32 -19.92
C PRO A 25 28.48 35.90 -18.90
N GLY A 26 28.43 34.61 -18.56
CA GLY A 26 27.45 34.03 -17.63
C GLY A 26 26.56 32.93 -18.22
N GLU A 27 26.40 32.82 -19.54
CA GLU A 27 25.61 31.74 -20.15
C GLU A 27 26.23 30.35 -19.89
N LEU A 28 27.56 30.27 -19.88
CA LEU A 28 28.29 29.03 -19.58
C LEU A 28 28.22 28.60 -18.10
N ASN A 29 27.76 29.49 -17.20
CA ASN A 29 27.56 29.20 -15.79
C ASN A 29 26.08 28.90 -15.46
N GLN A 30 25.21 28.77 -16.46
CA GLN A 30 23.85 28.32 -16.21
C GLN A 30 23.86 26.84 -15.79
N PRO A 31 23.09 26.47 -14.76
CA PRO A 31 22.89 25.08 -14.40
C PRO A 31 22.35 24.33 -15.61
N ILE A 32 23.09 23.32 -16.08
CA ILE A 32 22.60 22.41 -17.11
C ILE A 32 21.51 21.57 -16.45
N ASP A 33 20.27 21.71 -16.92
CA ASP A 33 19.21 20.81 -16.52
C ASP A 33 19.51 19.43 -17.13
N VAL A 34 19.92 18.49 -16.28
CA VAL A 34 20.18 17.11 -16.69
C VAL A 34 18.93 16.31 -16.33
N PRO A 35 18.11 15.88 -17.29
CA PRO A 35 16.88 15.13 -17.00
C PRO A 35 17.14 13.86 -16.16
N GLN A 36 18.35 13.30 -16.25
CA GLN A 36 18.83 12.16 -15.48
C GLN A 36 18.96 12.43 -13.96
N LEU A 37 19.01 13.69 -13.52
CA LEU A 37 19.05 14.07 -12.10
C LEU A 37 17.65 14.13 -11.47
N ASN A 38 16.59 14.31 -12.26
CA ASN A 38 15.20 14.36 -11.79
C ASN A 38 14.48 13.00 -11.82
N VAL A 39 15.22 11.90 -11.99
CA VAL A 39 14.65 10.55 -12.00
C VAL A 39 14.25 10.17 -10.57
N ARG A 40 13.00 9.73 -10.39
CA ARG A 40 12.53 9.19 -9.10
C ARG A 40 13.43 8.01 -8.72
N LYS A 41 13.99 8.04 -7.52
CA LYS A 41 14.85 6.98 -6.98
C LYS A 41 14.11 6.20 -5.91
N CYS A 42 14.40 4.92 -5.79
CA CYS A 42 13.93 4.12 -4.66
C CYS A 42 14.51 4.67 -3.35
N ASN A 43 13.67 4.83 -2.33
CA ASN A 43 14.10 5.37 -1.03
C ASN A 43 15.02 4.41 -0.26
N GLU A 44 14.99 3.10 -0.54
CA GLU A 44 15.83 2.11 0.14
C GLU A 44 17.17 1.87 -0.56
N CYS A 45 17.15 1.64 -1.88
CA CYS A 45 18.35 1.28 -2.64
C CYS A 45 18.92 2.40 -3.52
N GLY A 46 18.23 3.54 -3.64
CA GLY A 46 18.68 4.69 -4.43
C GLY A 46 18.69 4.49 -5.95
N GLN A 47 18.24 3.34 -6.44
CA GLN A 47 18.20 3.03 -7.87
C GLN A 47 17.13 3.87 -8.58
N PRO A 48 17.38 4.31 -9.83
CA PRO A 48 16.38 4.98 -10.64
C PRO A 48 15.21 4.03 -10.91
N LEU A 49 14.00 4.50 -10.62
CA LEU A 49 12.77 3.75 -10.86
C LEU A 49 12.38 3.88 -12.33
N PRO A 50 11.88 2.80 -12.97
CA PRO A 50 11.29 2.86 -14.30
C PRO A 50 10.20 3.94 -14.39
N GLU A 51 9.98 4.51 -15.58
CA GLU A 51 8.90 5.50 -15.78
C GLU A 51 7.50 4.87 -15.62
N SER A 52 7.38 3.56 -15.86
CA SER A 52 6.20 2.75 -15.55
C SER A 52 6.13 2.31 -14.09
N TYR A 53 7.10 2.68 -13.24
CA TYR A 53 7.03 2.35 -11.83
C TYR A 53 5.97 3.19 -11.16
N GLU A 54 4.99 2.46 -10.69
CA GLU A 54 3.85 2.97 -10.00
C GLU A 54 4.06 2.51 -8.54
N PRO A 55 4.13 3.44 -7.56
CA PRO A 55 4.41 3.07 -6.18
C PRO A 55 3.37 2.05 -5.71
N PRO A 56 3.63 1.23 -4.68
CA PRO A 56 2.67 0.26 -4.17
C PRO A 56 1.41 0.90 -3.55
N ALA A 57 1.09 2.16 -3.84
CA ALA A 57 0.01 2.96 -3.28
C ALA A 57 -0.83 3.57 -4.42
N ASN A 58 -1.27 2.76 -5.38
CA ASN A 58 -2.09 3.24 -6.53
C ASN A 58 -3.54 2.79 -6.47
N GLU A 59 -3.91 1.89 -5.54
CA GLU A 59 -5.30 1.52 -5.37
C GLU A 59 -6.06 2.72 -4.79
N PRO A 60 -7.07 3.26 -5.48
CA PRO A 60 -7.86 4.35 -4.95
C PRO A 60 -8.67 3.86 -3.74
N TRP A 61 -8.99 4.77 -2.83
CA TRP A 61 -9.98 4.48 -1.79
C TRP A 61 -11.32 4.20 -2.46
N THR A 62 -12.02 3.15 -2.03
CA THR A 62 -13.34 2.80 -2.59
C THR A 62 -14.41 3.83 -2.23
N THR A 63 -14.25 4.51 -1.10
CA THR A 63 -15.17 5.55 -0.61
C THR A 63 -14.45 6.83 -0.21
N GLY A 64 -15.14 7.96 -0.35
CA GLY A 64 -14.63 9.25 0.10
C GLY A 64 -14.60 9.38 1.63
N ILE A 65 -13.78 10.29 2.14
CA ILE A 65 -13.67 10.52 3.60
C ILE A 65 -15.00 11.02 4.21
N PHE A 66 -15.78 11.80 3.46
CA PHE A 66 -17.09 12.29 3.92
C PHE A 66 -18.24 11.29 3.71
N GLY A 67 -17.97 10.10 3.18
CA GLY A 67 -18.99 9.07 2.91
C GLY A 67 -19.51 8.34 4.16
N CYS A 68 -19.48 8.95 5.35
CA CYS A 68 -19.85 8.28 6.60
C CYS A 68 -21.24 7.67 6.58
N ALA A 69 -22.19 8.35 5.95
CA ALA A 69 -23.59 7.93 5.89
C ALA A 69 -23.86 6.84 4.85
N GLU A 70 -22.87 6.45 4.03
CA GLU A 70 -23.03 5.40 3.02
C GLU A 70 -23.19 4.00 3.64
N ASP A 71 -22.63 3.78 4.84
CA ASP A 71 -22.88 2.59 5.66
C ASP A 71 -23.50 3.02 6.99
N THR A 72 -24.84 2.86 7.08
CA THR A 72 -25.62 3.31 8.24
C THR A 72 -25.17 2.61 9.52
N GLU A 73 -24.89 1.31 9.51
CA GLU A 73 -24.49 0.58 10.71
C GLU A 73 -23.13 1.03 11.24
N SER A 74 -22.15 1.20 10.34
CA SER A 74 -20.83 1.73 10.68
C SER A 74 -20.91 3.16 11.21
N CYS A 75 -21.78 3.98 10.61
CA CYS A 75 -22.05 5.34 11.04
C CYS A 75 -22.62 5.38 12.48
N TRP A 76 -23.68 4.61 12.77
CA TRP A 76 -24.24 4.56 14.13
C TRP A 76 -23.24 3.98 15.12
N THR A 77 -22.56 2.90 14.74
CA THR A 77 -21.62 2.22 15.64
C THR A 77 -20.55 3.17 16.09
N GLY A 78 -19.90 3.88 15.19
CA GLY A 78 -18.84 4.73 15.67
C GLY A 78 -19.34 6.06 16.27
N LEU A 79 -20.56 6.54 15.95
CA LEU A 79 -21.06 7.79 16.54
C LEU A 79 -21.32 7.60 18.04
N PHE A 80 -21.83 6.43 18.42
CA PHE A 80 -22.16 6.10 19.80
C PHE A 80 -21.09 5.23 20.48
N CYS A 81 -20.28 4.52 19.71
CA CYS A 81 -19.26 3.58 20.19
C CYS A 81 -17.99 3.62 19.28
N PRO A 82 -17.31 4.78 19.18
CA PRO A 82 -16.13 4.93 18.32
C PRO A 82 -15.00 3.96 18.70
N CYS A 83 -14.85 3.65 19.99
CA CYS A 83 -13.88 2.69 20.50
C CYS A 83 -14.10 1.26 19.96
N VAL A 84 -15.36 0.84 19.76
CA VAL A 84 -15.70 -0.48 19.20
C VAL A 84 -15.37 -0.51 17.72
N LEU A 85 -15.73 0.54 16.99
CA LEU A 85 -15.39 0.66 15.56
C LEU A 85 -13.88 0.64 15.35
N PHE A 86 -13.14 1.40 16.16
CA PHE A 86 -11.69 1.40 16.17
C PHE A 86 -11.11 0.02 16.50
N GLY A 87 -11.63 -0.66 17.53
CA GLY A 87 -11.17 -1.99 17.91
C GLY A 87 -11.35 -3.02 16.79
N ARG A 88 -12.53 -3.01 16.14
CA ARG A 88 -12.82 -3.88 14.98
C ARG A 88 -11.92 -3.57 13.79
N ASN A 89 -11.58 -2.31 13.57
CA ASN A 89 -10.63 -1.91 12.54
C ASN A 89 -9.25 -2.52 12.78
N ILE A 90 -8.77 -2.49 14.02
CA ILE A 90 -7.47 -3.09 14.38
C ILE A 90 -7.49 -4.61 14.21
N GLU A 91 -8.55 -5.28 14.66
CA GLU A 91 -8.68 -6.75 14.52
C GLU A 91 -8.71 -7.17 13.05
N SER A 92 -9.42 -6.45 12.19
CA SER A 92 -9.42 -6.70 10.75
C SER A 92 -8.05 -6.45 10.10
N LEU A 93 -7.26 -5.54 10.67
CA LEU A 93 -5.92 -5.24 10.17
C LEU A 93 -4.87 -6.23 10.69
N ARG A 94 -5.00 -6.67 11.94
CA ARG A 94 -4.06 -7.48 12.73
C ARG A 94 -4.76 -8.71 13.32
N GLU A 95 -4.54 -9.86 12.70
CA GLU A 95 -5.17 -11.14 13.08
C GLU A 95 -4.77 -11.63 14.47
N ASP A 96 -3.62 -11.19 14.99
CA ASP A 96 -3.08 -11.58 16.29
C ASP A 96 -3.64 -10.74 17.46
N THR A 97 -4.39 -9.68 17.17
CA THR A 97 -4.86 -8.72 18.17
C THR A 97 -6.39 -8.74 18.24
N PRO A 98 -7.00 -9.26 19.33
CA PRO A 98 -8.46 -9.24 19.48
C PRO A 98 -8.96 -7.80 19.60
N TRP A 99 -10.14 -7.49 19.04
CA TRP A 99 -10.69 -6.13 19.00
C TRP A 99 -10.89 -5.47 20.38
N THR A 100 -11.05 -6.28 21.43
CA THR A 100 -11.34 -5.80 22.79
C THR A 100 -10.17 -5.01 23.39
N THR A 101 -8.92 -5.43 23.13
CA THR A 101 -7.72 -4.77 23.65
C THR A 101 -7.59 -3.31 23.17
N PRO A 102 -7.55 -3.02 21.86
CA PRO A 102 -7.52 -1.64 21.35
C PRO A 102 -8.80 -0.87 21.69
N CYS A 103 -9.97 -1.52 21.73
CA CYS A 103 -11.22 -0.89 22.14
C CYS A 103 -11.17 -0.39 23.59
N ILE A 104 -10.75 -1.23 24.55
CA ILE A 104 -10.64 -0.86 25.96
C ILE A 104 -9.61 0.26 26.14
N CYS A 105 -8.46 0.17 25.46
CA CYS A 105 -7.45 1.22 25.51
C CYS A 105 -8.01 2.57 25.02
N HIS A 106 -8.69 2.59 23.87
CA HIS A 106 -9.31 3.80 23.33
C HIS A 106 -10.41 4.34 24.26
N ALA A 107 -11.28 3.46 24.78
CA ALA A 107 -12.35 3.84 25.68
C ALA A 107 -11.82 4.46 26.99
N ILE A 108 -10.75 3.91 27.57
CA ILE A 108 -10.18 4.45 28.81
C ILE A 108 -9.44 5.77 28.53
N CYS A 109 -8.56 5.80 27.53
CA CYS A 109 -7.66 6.93 27.30
C CYS A 109 -8.38 8.16 26.74
N ILE A 110 -9.41 7.97 25.90
CA ILE A 110 -10.10 9.07 25.21
C ILE A 110 -11.45 9.34 25.85
N GLU A 111 -12.37 8.39 25.80
CA GLU A 111 -13.72 8.58 26.35
C GLU A 111 -13.69 8.77 27.87
N GLY A 112 -12.88 7.96 28.57
CA GLY A 112 -12.68 8.05 30.01
C GLY A 112 -12.02 9.36 30.43
N GLY A 113 -11.05 9.86 29.67
CA GLY A 113 -10.42 11.17 29.90
C GLY A 113 -11.41 12.32 29.77
N ILE A 114 -12.25 12.31 28.72
CA ILE A 114 -13.29 13.31 28.51
C ILE A 114 -14.36 13.24 29.62
N ALA A 115 -14.82 12.04 29.96
CA ALA A 115 -15.81 11.83 31.02
C ALA A 115 -15.29 12.32 32.39
N LEU A 116 -14.02 12.05 32.70
CA LEU A 116 -13.37 12.55 33.92
C LEU A 116 -13.29 14.08 33.92
N ALA A 117 -12.93 14.70 32.80
CA ALA A 117 -12.87 16.15 32.66
C ALA A 117 -14.24 16.82 32.88
N ILE A 118 -15.29 16.27 32.25
CA ILE A 118 -16.67 16.75 32.40
C ILE A 118 -17.14 16.58 33.85
N GLY A 119 -16.94 15.39 34.43
CA GLY A 119 -17.30 15.11 35.82
C GLY A 119 -16.61 16.07 36.80
N THR A 120 -15.31 16.32 36.60
CA THR A 120 -14.56 17.27 37.41
C THR A 120 -15.14 18.69 37.31
N GLY A 121 -15.46 19.14 36.10
CA GLY A 121 -16.08 20.45 35.88
C GLY A 121 -17.45 20.61 36.55
N VAL A 122 -18.27 19.54 36.56
CA VAL A 122 -19.62 19.56 37.16
C VAL A 122 -19.59 19.48 38.68
N PHE A 123 -18.77 18.58 39.26
CA PHE A 123 -18.82 18.28 40.69
C PHE A 123 -17.87 19.10 41.56
N HIS A 124 -16.72 19.50 41.02
CA HIS A 124 -15.66 20.16 41.80
C HIS A 124 -15.44 21.62 41.43
N GLY A 125 -16.08 22.12 40.38
CA GLY A 125 -15.82 23.43 39.82
C GLY A 125 -14.49 23.48 39.06
N ILE A 126 -14.33 24.52 38.25
CA ILE A 126 -13.17 24.68 37.36
C ILE A 126 -12.26 25.76 37.94
N ASP A 127 -11.30 25.37 38.77
CA ASP A 127 -10.18 26.25 39.12
C ASP A 127 -9.26 26.46 37.91
N PRO A 128 -8.66 27.65 37.71
CA PRO A 128 -7.80 27.94 36.56
C PRO A 128 -6.62 26.97 36.40
N ARG A 129 -6.05 26.49 37.51
CA ARG A 129 -4.97 25.49 37.48
C ARG A 129 -5.45 24.10 37.06
N THR A 130 -6.61 23.67 37.57
CA THR A 130 -7.24 22.39 37.22
C THR A 130 -7.68 22.40 35.76
N SER A 131 -8.25 23.50 35.29
CA SER A 131 -8.60 23.69 33.88
C SER A 131 -7.37 23.54 32.97
N PHE A 132 -6.25 24.17 33.35
CA PHE A 132 -5.02 24.10 32.56
C PHE A 132 -4.50 22.66 32.45
N LEU A 133 -4.46 21.93 33.57
CA LEU A 133 -4.03 20.53 33.60
C LEU A 133 -4.97 19.61 32.80
N ILE A 134 -6.29 19.83 32.91
CA ILE A 134 -7.28 19.07 32.13
C ILE A 134 -7.10 19.34 30.64
N CYS A 135 -6.94 20.61 30.24
CA CYS A 135 -6.72 20.96 28.83
C CYS A 135 -5.42 20.36 28.30
N GLU A 136 -4.31 20.45 29.04
CA GLU A 136 -3.04 19.84 28.65
C GLU A 136 -3.15 18.32 28.50
N GLY A 137 -3.78 17.66 29.47
CA GLY A 137 -4.01 16.21 29.44
C GLY A 137 -4.89 15.76 28.27
N LEU A 138 -5.99 16.47 27.99
CA LEU A 138 -6.87 16.18 26.87
C LEU A 138 -6.19 16.43 25.52
N LEU A 139 -5.41 17.50 25.39
CA LEU A 139 -4.64 17.78 24.17
C LEU A 139 -3.58 16.71 23.92
N PHE A 140 -2.87 16.28 24.97
CA PHE A 140 -1.87 15.22 24.86
C PHE A 140 -2.52 13.88 24.49
N ALA A 141 -3.62 13.50 25.15
CA ALA A 141 -4.35 12.28 24.85
C ALA A 141 -4.90 12.29 23.41
N TRP A 142 -5.50 13.41 22.98
CA TRP A 142 -5.97 13.60 21.61
C TRP A 142 -4.85 13.47 20.58
N TRP A 143 -3.71 14.12 20.83
CA TRP A 143 -2.57 14.07 19.91
C TRP A 143 -1.99 12.66 19.80
N MET A 144 -1.80 11.97 20.93
CA MET A 144 -1.31 10.59 20.95
C MET A 144 -2.28 9.63 20.26
N CYS A 145 -3.59 9.82 20.44
CA CYS A 145 -4.62 9.08 19.71
C CYS A 145 -4.49 9.31 18.20
N GLY A 146 -4.40 10.56 17.75
CA GLY A 146 -4.26 10.90 16.34
C GLY A 146 -3.00 10.33 15.68
N ILE A 147 -1.87 10.29 16.41
CA ILE A 147 -0.66 9.60 15.93
C ILE A 147 -0.92 8.10 15.81
N TYR A 148 -1.46 7.48 16.86
CA TYR A 148 -1.68 6.03 16.87
C TYR A 148 -2.65 5.58 15.76
N THR A 149 -3.78 6.27 15.59
CA THR A 149 -4.73 5.98 14.51
C THR A 149 -4.16 6.35 13.13
N GLY A 150 -3.33 7.39 13.04
CA GLY A 150 -2.58 7.73 11.83
C GLY A 150 -1.61 6.61 11.40
N LEU A 151 -0.88 6.00 12.35
CA LEU A 151 -0.01 4.85 12.08
C LEU A 151 -0.81 3.63 11.62
N VAL A 152 -1.98 3.40 12.22
CA VAL A 152 -2.91 2.33 11.81
C VAL A 152 -3.40 2.56 10.38
N ARG A 153 -3.77 3.79 10.04
CA ARG A 153 -4.12 4.17 8.66
C ARG A 153 -2.99 3.91 7.68
N GLN A 154 -1.75 4.23 8.06
CA GLN A 154 -0.58 3.91 7.22
C GLN A 154 -0.38 2.39 7.06
N SER A 155 -0.56 1.62 8.14
CA SER A 155 -0.53 0.15 8.07
C SER A 155 -1.62 -0.40 7.15
N LEU A 156 -2.83 0.18 7.18
CA LEU A 156 -3.92 -0.16 6.28
C LEU A 156 -3.56 0.14 4.81
N GLN A 157 -3.04 1.34 4.56
CA GLN A 157 -2.62 1.75 3.21
C GLN A 157 -1.52 0.86 2.66
N LYS A 158 -0.57 0.45 3.51
CA LYS A 158 0.47 -0.51 3.13
C LYS A 158 -0.08 -1.92 2.86
N LYS A 159 -1.04 -2.40 3.69
CA LYS A 159 -1.64 -3.73 3.54
C LYS A 159 -2.42 -3.87 2.24
N TYR A 160 -3.18 -2.84 1.87
CA TYR A 160 -4.08 -2.87 0.70
C TYR A 160 -3.59 -2.02 -0.47
N HIS A 161 -2.33 -1.59 -0.45
CA HIS A 161 -1.72 -0.81 -1.53
C HIS A 161 -2.48 0.48 -1.90
N LEU A 162 -3.09 1.13 -0.89
CA LEU A 162 -3.97 2.27 -1.06
C LEU A 162 -3.22 3.58 -1.24
N GLN A 163 -3.81 4.48 -2.02
CA GLN A 163 -3.30 5.84 -2.20
C GLN A 163 -3.18 6.61 -0.88
N ASN A 164 -2.12 7.43 -0.80
CA ASN A 164 -1.93 8.36 0.30
C ASN A 164 -3.07 9.39 0.33
N SER A 165 -3.49 9.77 1.55
CA SER A 165 -4.45 10.85 1.71
C SER A 165 -3.74 12.19 1.41
N PRO A 166 -4.47 13.21 0.91
CA PRO A 166 -3.88 14.51 0.57
C PRO A 166 -3.29 15.27 1.77
N CYS A 167 -3.70 14.89 2.99
CA CYS A 167 -3.15 15.40 4.25
C CYS A 167 -2.38 14.29 4.98
N ASP A 168 -1.43 14.70 5.83
CA ASP A 168 -0.73 13.77 6.72
C ASP A 168 -1.74 12.89 7.49
N PRO A 169 -1.53 11.57 7.60
CA PRO A 169 -2.46 10.66 8.27
C PRO A 169 -2.86 11.09 9.69
N CYS A 170 -1.95 11.72 10.44
CA CYS A 170 -2.24 12.21 11.78
C CYS A 170 -3.18 13.43 11.74
N MET A 171 -3.03 14.30 10.73
CA MET A 171 -3.88 15.49 10.56
C MET A 171 -5.33 15.11 10.21
N VAL A 172 -5.50 14.06 9.39
CA VAL A 172 -6.81 13.53 9.05
C VAL A 172 -7.54 13.05 10.30
N HIS A 173 -6.86 12.29 11.16
CA HIS A 173 -7.43 11.82 12.43
C HIS A 173 -7.59 12.92 13.48
N CYS A 174 -6.83 14.01 13.40
CA CYS A 174 -6.97 15.16 14.30
C CYS A 174 -8.19 16.04 13.96
N CYS A 175 -8.53 16.21 12.69
CA CYS A 175 -9.63 17.08 12.28
C CYS A 175 -10.93 16.33 11.93
N MET A 176 -10.80 15.06 11.54
CA MET A 176 -11.87 14.25 10.95
C MET A 176 -11.85 12.82 11.47
N HIS A 177 -11.49 12.64 12.75
CA HIS A 177 -11.36 11.35 13.43
C HIS A 177 -12.50 10.37 13.10
N TRP A 178 -13.73 10.87 13.30
CA TRP A 178 -14.98 10.15 13.03
C TRP A 178 -15.06 9.59 11.61
N CYS A 179 -14.79 10.46 10.65
CA CYS A 179 -14.92 10.17 9.23
C CYS A 179 -13.84 9.22 8.74
N ALA A 180 -12.62 9.41 9.23
CA ALA A 180 -11.49 8.55 8.94
C ALA A 180 -11.73 7.12 9.42
N LEU A 181 -12.22 6.92 10.65
CA LEU A 181 -12.53 5.59 11.19
C LEU A 181 -13.61 4.88 10.38
N CYS A 182 -14.67 5.59 9.99
CA CYS A 182 -15.73 5.02 9.15
C CYS A 182 -15.22 4.62 7.77
N GLN A 183 -14.41 5.47 7.13
CA GLN A 183 -13.81 5.18 5.84
C GLN A 183 -12.93 3.94 5.90
N GLU A 184 -12.06 3.85 6.91
CA GLU A 184 -11.17 2.71 7.12
C GLU A 184 -11.95 1.41 7.33
N HIS A 185 -13.02 1.46 8.14
CA HIS A 185 -13.88 0.31 8.39
C HIS A 185 -14.53 -0.21 7.11
N ARG A 186 -15.11 0.69 6.31
CA ARG A 186 -15.75 0.33 5.04
C ARG A 186 -14.76 -0.25 4.04
N GLU A 187 -13.57 0.33 3.94
CA GLU A 187 -12.53 -0.15 3.04
C GLU A 187 -12.13 -1.60 3.37
N MET A 188 -11.91 -1.90 4.66
CA MET A 188 -11.61 -3.27 5.10
C MET A 188 -12.77 -4.23 4.86
N LYS A 189 -14.00 -3.83 5.22
CA LYS A 189 -15.20 -4.65 5.03
C LYS A 189 -15.45 -4.97 3.55
N GLY A 190 -15.27 -3.98 2.66
CA GLY A 190 -15.39 -4.14 1.22
C GLY A 190 -14.40 -5.17 0.68
N ARG A 191 -13.11 -5.01 1.00
CA ARG A 191 -12.06 -5.92 0.51
C ARG A 191 -12.16 -7.34 1.08
N LEU A 192 -12.58 -7.50 2.34
CA LEU A 192 -12.89 -8.81 2.90
C LEU A 192 -14.05 -9.50 2.16
N SER A 193 -15.08 -8.74 1.77
CA SER A 193 -16.21 -9.30 1.04
C SER A 193 -15.83 -9.75 -0.38
N GLU A 194 -14.92 -9.05 -1.05
CA GLU A 194 -14.42 -9.45 -2.37
C GLU A 194 -13.63 -10.75 -2.31
N ASP A 195 -12.78 -10.92 -1.29
CA ASP A 195 -11.98 -12.14 -1.09
C ASP A 195 -12.86 -13.38 -0.86
N LEU A 196 -13.99 -13.22 -0.16
CA LEU A 196 -14.95 -14.30 0.07
C LEU A 196 -15.82 -14.63 -1.16
N VAL A 197 -16.02 -13.68 -2.08
CA VAL A 197 -16.90 -13.84 -3.24
C VAL A 197 -16.17 -14.48 -4.43
N MET A 198 -14.83 -14.52 -4.45
CA MET A 198 -14.09 -15.25 -5.47
C MET A 198 -14.05 -16.76 -5.14
N PRO A 199 -14.83 -17.63 -5.82
CA PRO A 199 -14.59 -19.07 -5.70
C PRO A 199 -13.21 -19.34 -6.28
N MET A 200 -12.35 -19.97 -5.48
CA MET A 200 -11.04 -20.48 -5.92
C MET A 200 -11.24 -21.19 -7.25
N THR A 201 -10.78 -20.59 -8.36
CA THR A 201 -10.87 -21.22 -9.66
C THR A 201 -10.00 -22.47 -9.60
N ILE A 202 -10.64 -23.65 -9.52
CA ILE A 202 -9.95 -24.94 -9.63
C ILE A 202 -9.30 -24.98 -11.01
N VAL A 203 -8.02 -24.64 -11.06
CA VAL A 203 -7.19 -24.86 -12.24
C VAL A 203 -6.92 -26.36 -12.26
N ASN A 204 -7.67 -27.09 -13.09
CA ASN A 204 -7.36 -28.48 -13.33
C ASN A 204 -5.94 -28.58 -13.91
N PRO A 205 -5.09 -29.47 -13.38
CA PRO A 205 -3.75 -29.65 -13.91
C PRO A 205 -3.82 -30.02 -15.39
N PRO A 206 -2.92 -29.49 -16.25
CA PRO A 206 -2.86 -29.89 -17.64
C PRO A 206 -2.68 -31.42 -17.72
N PRO A 207 -3.31 -32.09 -18.70
CA PRO A 207 -3.19 -33.54 -18.84
C PRO A 207 -1.72 -33.91 -18.97
N VAL A 208 -1.31 -34.96 -18.26
CA VAL A 208 0.08 -35.46 -18.27
C VAL A 208 0.47 -35.76 -19.71
N GLN A 209 1.40 -34.97 -20.24
CA GLN A 209 1.87 -35.10 -21.61
C GLN A 209 2.99 -36.15 -21.61
N GLU A 210 2.66 -37.38 -21.98
CA GLU A 210 3.65 -38.45 -22.11
C GLU A 210 4.55 -38.18 -23.33
N MET A 211 5.86 -38.06 -23.08
CA MET A 211 6.87 -38.02 -24.13
C MET A 211 7.33 -39.45 -24.43
N ASN A 212 6.76 -40.05 -25.47
CA ASN A 212 7.27 -41.31 -25.98
C ASN A 212 8.59 -41.07 -26.73
N SER A 213 9.69 -41.49 -26.10
CA SER A 213 11.03 -41.46 -26.69
C SER A 213 11.34 -42.83 -27.31
N GLU A 214 10.80 -43.14 -28.48
CA GLU A 214 11.32 -44.24 -29.30
C GLU A 214 11.49 -43.78 -30.75
N GLU A 215 12.75 -43.79 -31.17
CA GLU A 215 13.26 -43.52 -32.52
C GLU A 215 12.93 -44.68 -33.45
N ASN A 216 12.33 -44.41 -34.63
CA ASN A 216 12.83 -45.03 -35.86
C ASN A 216 12.33 -44.35 -37.14
N ASN A 217 13.28 -43.92 -37.97
CA ASN A 217 13.08 -43.70 -39.40
C ASN A 217 12.81 -45.06 -40.08
N GLN A 218 11.65 -45.26 -40.72
CA GLN A 218 11.51 -45.79 -42.10
C GLN A 218 10.01 -45.97 -42.47
N GLN A 219 9.56 -45.19 -43.47
CA GLN A 219 8.64 -45.50 -44.58
C GLN A 219 7.39 -46.41 -44.42
N ASP A 220 6.27 -45.79 -44.85
CA ASP A 220 5.21 -46.30 -45.74
C ASP A 220 4.10 -47.29 -45.27
N ALA A 221 2.86 -46.83 -45.54
CA ALA A 221 1.61 -47.55 -45.83
C ALA A 221 0.72 -48.12 -44.68
N ALA A 222 -0.55 -47.72 -44.75
CA ALA A 222 -1.71 -48.12 -43.93
C ALA A 222 -2.25 -49.54 -44.29
N PRO A 223 -3.45 -49.96 -43.82
CA PRO A 223 -3.89 -50.26 -42.44
C PRO A 223 -4.48 -51.70 -42.30
N SER A 224 -4.52 -52.32 -41.11
CA SER A 224 -5.47 -53.44 -40.84
C SER A 224 -5.58 -53.88 -39.37
N SER A 225 -6.81 -53.81 -38.85
CA SER A 225 -7.59 -54.85 -38.13
C SER A 225 -7.10 -55.56 -36.84
N ALA A 226 -7.98 -55.42 -35.83
CA ALA A 226 -8.51 -56.44 -34.89
C ALA A 226 -7.74 -56.92 -33.63
N LYS A 227 -8.43 -56.68 -32.50
CA LYS A 227 -8.66 -57.53 -31.30
C LYS A 227 -7.52 -57.90 -30.35
N GLY A 228 -7.77 -57.64 -29.06
CA GLY A 228 -7.48 -58.59 -27.96
C GLY A 228 -6.75 -58.02 -26.75
N THR A 229 -7.46 -57.94 -25.61
CA THR A 229 -7.09 -58.37 -24.22
C THR A 229 -5.60 -58.66 -23.95
N GLU A 230 -4.93 -58.22 -22.86
CA GLU A 230 -5.26 -58.37 -21.44
C GLU A 230 -4.12 -57.74 -20.57
N HIS A 231 -4.45 -57.30 -19.34
CA HIS A 231 -3.60 -57.15 -18.12
C HIS A 231 -2.34 -56.24 -18.15
N THR A 232 -1.97 -55.47 -17.11
CA THR A 232 -1.89 -55.80 -15.68
C THR A 232 -1.79 -54.51 -14.83
N HIS A 233 -2.38 -54.56 -13.64
CA HIS A 233 -2.32 -53.58 -12.55
C HIS A 233 -1.00 -53.69 -11.78
N LEU A 234 -0.28 -52.58 -11.56
CA LEU A 234 0.84 -52.50 -10.61
C LEU A 234 0.85 -51.12 -9.94
N GLU A 235 0.44 -51.08 -8.66
CA GLU A 235 0.72 -50.00 -7.73
C GLU A 235 2.21 -49.91 -7.42
N MET A 236 2.74 -48.70 -7.24
CA MET A 236 3.96 -48.47 -6.49
C MET A 236 3.81 -47.29 -5.52
N GLN A 237 4.04 -47.64 -4.26
CA GLN A 237 4.02 -46.85 -3.04
C GLN A 237 5.18 -45.86 -2.96
N ALA A 238 4.91 -44.66 -2.46
CA ALA A 238 5.86 -43.57 -2.29
C ALA A 238 6.81 -43.78 -1.09
N LEU A 239 8.06 -43.32 -1.25
CA LEU A 239 8.93 -42.90 -0.15
C LEU A 239 8.80 -41.38 0.02
#